data_AF-Q96WG7-F1
#
_entry.id   AF-Q96WG7-F1
#
_cell.length_a   1.000
_cell.length_b   1.000
_cell.length_c   1.000
_cell.angle_alpha   90.00
_cell.angle_beta   90.00
_cell.angle_gamma   90.00
#
_symmetry.space_group_name_H-M   'P 1'
#
loop_
_entity.id
_entity.type
_entity.pdbx_description
1 polymer ?
#
loop_
_entity_poly.entity_id
_entity_poly.type
_entity_poly.pdbx_seq_one_letter_code
_entity_poly.pdbx_strand_id
1 'polypeptide(L)' 'RLGLHLAYEALESGGHFSPSSAATEDIGCYIGMSSCDYDDNVNSRSPTAFSFTGTARAFASGRISHFFGLTGPSMV' A
#
# COMPACT_ATOMS: atom_id res chain seq x y z
N ARG A 1 7.27 -0.58 1.28
CA ARG A 1 8.10 0.57 0.82
C ARG A 1 8.07 0.68 -0.71
N LEU A 2 8.59 -0.30 -1.45
CA LEU A 2 8.61 -0.25 -2.93
C LEU A 2 7.21 -0.09 -3.54
N GLY A 3 6.22 -0.81 -3.02
CA GLY A 3 4.84 -0.74 -3.50
C GLY A 3 4.21 0.66 -3.45
N LEU A 4 4.58 1.50 -2.47
CA LEU A 4 4.09 2.89 -2.40
C LEU A 4 4.71 3.77 -3.49
N HIS A 5 6.01 3.59 -3.77
CA HIS A 5 6.67 4.32 -4.87
C HIS A 5 6.12 3.89 -6.22
N LEU A 6 6.00 2.59 -6.46
CA LEU A 6 5.46 2.09 -7.73
C LEU A 6 3.99 2.50 -7.93
N ALA A 7 3.19 2.51 -6.86
CA ALA A 7 1.82 3.01 -6.94
C ALA A 7 1.78 4.51 -7.28
N TYR A 8 2.68 5.32 -6.70
CA TYR A 8 2.80 6.73 -7.05
C TYR A 8 3.17 6.92 -8.53
N GLU A 9 4.23 6.26 -8.99
CA GLU A 9 4.71 6.34 -10.38
C GLU A 9 3.62 5.88 -11.36
N ALA A 10 2.88 4.83 -11.03
CA ALA A 10 1.77 4.33 -11.84
C ALA A 10 0.60 5.33 -11.90
N LEU A 11 0.21 5.92 -10.76
CA LEU A 11 -0.86 6.93 -10.70
C LEU A 11 -0.45 8.22 -11.45
N GLU A 12 0.80 8.66 -11.29
CA GLU A 12 1.35 9.81 -11.98
C GLU A 12 1.39 9.57 -13.49
N SER A 13 1.90 8.42 -13.94
CA SER A 13 1.91 8.03 -15.35
C SER A 13 0.49 7.90 -15.92
N GLY A 14 -0.50 7.58 -15.10
CA GLY A 14 -1.92 7.56 -15.47
C GLY A 14 -2.59 8.93 -15.50
N GLY A 15 -1.86 10.01 -15.17
CA GLY A 15 -2.40 11.37 -15.12
C GLY A 15 -3.34 11.63 -13.95
N HIS A 16 -3.32 10.78 -12.91
CA HIS A 16 -4.21 10.90 -11.76
C HIS A 16 -4.08 12.25 -11.03
N PHE A 17 -2.88 12.84 -11.07
CA PHE A 17 -2.59 14.15 -10.47
C PHE A 17 -2.76 15.34 -11.43
N SER A 18 -3.31 15.13 -12.63
CA SER A 18 -3.60 16.22 -13.58
C SER A 18 -4.73 17.11 -13.04
N PRO A 19 -4.71 18.44 -13.27
CA PRO A 19 -5.82 19.34 -12.91
C PRO A 19 -7.16 19.00 -13.59
N SER A 20 -7.14 18.18 -14.66
CA SER A 20 -8.34 17.66 -15.32
C SER A 20 -8.84 16.32 -14.73
N SER A 21 -8.09 15.73 -13.80
CA SER A 21 -8.43 14.47 -13.15
C SER A 21 -9.57 14.72 -12.17
N ALA A 22 -10.71 14.04 -12.37
CA ALA A 22 -11.78 14.06 -11.40
C ALA A 22 -11.29 13.33 -10.14
N ALA A 23 -11.41 13.97 -8.97
CA ALA A 23 -11.16 13.31 -7.70
C ALA A 23 -12.23 12.22 -7.49
N THR A 24 -11.90 10.99 -7.90
CA THR A 24 -12.72 9.81 -7.60
C THR A 24 -12.07 9.07 -6.44
N GLU A 25 -12.79 9.01 -5.32
CA GLU A 25 -12.32 8.32 -4.11
C GLU A 25 -12.65 6.82 -4.15
N ASP A 26 -13.56 6.38 -5.03
CA ASP A 26 -13.97 4.98 -5.18
C ASP A 26 -13.01 4.21 -6.10
N ILE A 27 -11.78 4.02 -5.62
CA ILE A 27 -10.74 3.23 -6.29
C ILE A 27 -10.35 2.07 -5.37
N GLY A 28 -10.37 0.85 -5.90
CA GLY A 28 -9.89 -0.34 -5.18
C GLY A 28 -8.39 -0.56 -5.33
N CYS A 29 -7.74 -1.12 -4.31
CA CYS A 29 -6.35 -1.55 -4.30
C CYS A 29 -6.26 -3.06 -4.12
N TYR A 30 -5.60 -3.73 -5.06
CA TYR A 30 -5.45 -5.19 -5.06
C TYR A 30 -3.96 -5.52 -5.22
N ILE A 31 -3.38 -6.26 -4.29
CA ILE A 31 -1.96 -6.64 -4.34
C ILE A 31 -1.80 -8.15 -4.21
N GLY A 32 -1.24 -8.80 -5.22
CA GLY A 32 -0.83 -10.20 -5.09
C GLY A 32 0.50 -10.34 -4.34
N MET A 33 0.51 -11.07 -3.22
CA MET A 33 1.73 -11.41 -2.49
C MET A 33 1.72 -12.85 -2.00
N SER A 34 2.83 -13.56 -2.20
CA SER A 34 2.99 -14.95 -1.77
C SER A 34 3.85 -15.06 -0.50
N SER A 35 5.08 -14.52 -0.51
CA SER A 35 6.00 -14.57 0.61
C SER A 35 6.06 -13.23 1.37
N CYS A 36 6.41 -13.32 2.66
CA CYS A 36 6.56 -12.18 3.57
C CYS A 36 7.82 -12.34 4.41
N ASP A 37 8.95 -12.62 3.76
CA ASP A 37 10.22 -12.97 4.43
C ASP A 37 10.75 -11.85 5.35
N TYR A 38 10.32 -10.60 5.10
CA TYR A 38 10.66 -9.47 5.95
C TYR A 38 9.96 -9.52 7.31
N ASP A 39 8.81 -10.19 7.42
CA ASP A 39 8.12 -10.41 8.70
C ASP A 39 8.99 -11.27 9.62
N ASP A 40 9.54 -12.37 9.11
CA ASP A 40 10.45 -13.25 9.85
C ASP A 40 11.70 -12.50 10.33
N ASN A 41 12.25 -11.61 9.48
CA ASN A 41 13.39 -10.78 9.85
C ASN A 41 13.04 -9.83 11.00
N VAL A 42 11.89 -9.15 10.94
CA VAL A 42 11.45 -8.27 12.03
C VAL A 42 11.17 -9.05 13.31
N ASN A 43 10.61 -10.26 13.21
CA ASN A 43 10.34 -11.15 14.34
C ASN A 43 11.61 -11.76 14.95
N SER A 44 12.77 -11.68 14.26
CA SER A 44 14.07 -12.10 14.82
C SER A 44 14.63 -11.14 15.88
N ARG A 45 13.98 -9.98 16.08
CA ARG A 45 14.39 -8.95 17.05
C ARG A 45 13.25 -8.67 18.03
N SER A 46 13.56 -8.00 19.14
CA SER A 46 12.53 -7.54 20.08
C SER A 46 11.52 -6.62 19.35
N PRO A 47 10.21 -6.88 19.46
CA PRO A 47 9.20 -6.14 18.72
C PRO A 47 9.09 -4.69 19.20
N THR A 48 8.70 -3.82 18.27
CA THR A 48 8.34 -2.43 18.54
C THR A 48 6.85 -2.22 18.25
N ALA A 49 6.28 -1.09 18.66
CA ALA A 49 4.90 -0.73 18.36
C ALA A 49 4.56 -0.72 16.85
N PHE A 50 5.56 -0.63 15.97
CA PHE A 50 5.40 -0.56 14.51
C PHE A 50 5.80 -1.84 13.78
N SER A 51 6.27 -2.87 14.50
CA SER A 51 6.69 -4.13 13.88
C SER A 51 5.54 -4.76 13.09
N PHE A 52 4.36 -4.91 13.71
CA PHE A 52 3.20 -5.51 13.07
C PHE A 52 2.63 -4.65 11.93
N THR A 53 2.43 -3.34 12.15
CA THR A 53 1.87 -2.45 11.13
C THR A 53 2.83 -2.23 9.94
N GLY A 54 4.13 -2.49 10.14
CA GLY A 54 5.14 -2.43 9.09
C GLY A 54 5.18 -3.65 8.18
N THR A 55 4.84 -4.84 8.70
CA THR A 55 5.04 -6.15 8.02
C THR A 55 3.75 -6.89 7.67
N ALA A 56 2.66 -6.65 8.39
CA ALA A 56 1.41 -7.37 8.18
C ALA A 56 0.90 -7.26 6.74
N ARG A 57 0.49 -8.40 6.17
CA ARG A 57 0.05 -8.51 4.76
C ARG A 57 -1.05 -7.51 4.41
N ALA A 58 -2.09 -7.39 5.23
CA ALA A 58 -3.18 -6.45 5.01
C ALA A 58 -2.72 -4.98 4.89
N PHE A 59 -1.59 -4.61 5.51
CA PHE A 59 -1.02 -3.26 5.42
C PHE A 59 -0.20 -3.03 4.15
N ALA A 60 -0.01 -4.02 3.29
CA ALA A 60 0.56 -3.78 1.97
C ALA A 60 -0.41 -2.99 1.08
N SER A 61 -1.63 -3.48 0.88
CA SER A 61 -2.68 -2.76 0.15
C SER A 61 -3.23 -1.60 0.98
N GLY A 62 -3.44 -1.81 2.28
CA GLY A 62 -4.00 -0.82 3.18
C GLY A 62 -3.19 0.47 3.26
N ARG A 63 -1.84 0.40 3.21
CA ARG A 63 -1.01 1.62 3.18
C ARG A 63 -1.13 2.42 1.89
N ILE A 64 -1.34 1.75 0.75
CA ILE A 64 -1.55 2.42 -0.52
C ILE A 64 -2.92 3.11 -0.51
N SER A 65 -3.98 2.37 -0.14
CA SER A 65 -5.32 2.93 0.01
C SER A 65 -5.34 4.11 0.98
N HIS A 66 -4.69 3.97 2.14
CA HIS A 66 -4.64 5.01 3.16
C HIS A 66 -3.87 6.26 2.71
N PHE A 67 -2.74 6.09 2.02
CA PHE A 67 -1.90 7.21 1.58
C PHE A 67 -2.55 8.04 0.47
N PHE A 68 -3.20 7.39 -0.50
CA PHE A 68 -3.84 8.06 -1.64
C PHE A 68 -5.33 8.39 -1.41
N GLY A 69 -5.89 8.07 -0.25
CA GLY A 69 -7.31 8.33 0.05
C GLY A 69 -8.28 7.45 -0.75
N LEU A 70 -7.85 6.25 -1.14
CA LEU A 70 -8.69 5.32 -1.90
C LEU A 70 -9.67 4.64 -0.95
N THR A 71 -10.97 4.88 -1.15
CA THR A 71 -12.07 4.38 -0.30
C THR A 71 -12.70 3.08 -0.80
N GLY A 72 -12.31 2.63 -2.00
CA GLY A 72 -12.74 1.34 -2.55
C GLY A 72 -12.10 0.13 -1.84
N PRO A 73 -12.38 -1.10 -2.30
CA PRO A 73 -11.89 -2.33 -1.69
C PRO A 73 -10.36 -2.39 -1.61
N SER A 74 -9.80 -2.79 -0.46
CA SER A 74 -8.34 -2.97 -0.28
C SER A 74 -8.06 -4.42 0.09
N MET A 75 -7.44 -5.17 -0.83
CA MET A 75 -7.23 -6.61 -0.69
C MET A 75 -5.82 -7.05 -1.07
N VAL A 76 -5.36 -8.09 -0.37
CA VAL A 76 -4.07 -8.77 -0.56
C VAL A 76 -4.29 -10.26 -0.76
#